data_AF-A0A392T245-F1
#
_entry.id   AF-A0A392T245-F1
#
_cell.length_a   1.000
_cell.length_b   1.000
_cell.length_c   1.000
_cell.angle_alpha   90.00
_cell.angle_beta   90.00
_cell.angle_gamma   90.00
#
_symmetry.space_group_name_H-M   'P 1'
#
loop_
_entity.id
_entity.type
_entity.pdbx_description
1 polymer ?
#
loop_
_entity_poly.entity_id
_entity_poly.type
_entity_poly.pdbx_seq_one_letter_code
_entity_poly.pdbx_strand_id
1 'polypeptide(L)' 'MFEFGSVLLVTGSPKFNVYETDFGFGKPVKVEMVHSFKCMSIAESGDGEGGIEVG' A
#
# COMPACT_ATOMS: atom_id res chain seq x y z
N MET A 1 -13.98 -5.81 26.67
CA MET A 1 -13.43 -4.70 25.88
C MET A 1 -11.93 -4.91 25.84
N PHE A 2 -11.39 -5.37 24.71
CA PHE A 2 -9.96 -5.63 24.59
C PHE A 2 -9.24 -4.29 24.45
N GLU A 3 -8.47 -3.92 25.48
CA GLU A 3 -7.50 -2.84 25.42
C GLU A 3 -6.27 -3.36 24.66
N PHE A 4 -6.29 -3.22 23.33
CA PHE A 4 -5.05 -3.25 22.57
C PHE A 4 -4.25 -2.01 22.98
N GLY A 5 -2.96 -2.17 23.31
CA GLY A 5 -2.06 -1.02 23.46
C GLY A 5 -1.93 -0.23 22.15
N SER A 6 -0.79 0.43 21.90
CA SER A 6 -0.52 1.01 20.58
C SER A 6 -0.36 -0.09 19.52
N VAL A 7 -1.47 -0.61 18.99
CA VAL A 7 -1.48 -1.57 17.89
C VAL A 7 -1.50 -0.87 16.57
N LEU A 8 -0.54 -1.25 15.74
CA LEU A 8 -0.36 -0.78 14.39
C LEU A 8 -0.89 -1.86 13.45
N LEU A 9 -1.97 -1.53 12.75
CA LEU A 9 -2.50 -2.38 11.70
C LEU A 9 -1.76 -2.09 10.41
N VAL A 10 -1.36 -3.14 9.69
CA VAL A 10 -0.76 -3.01 8.37
C VAL A 10 -1.73 -3.56 7.33
N THR A 11 -1.92 -2.80 6.27
CA THR A 11 -2.82 -3.09 5.15
C THR A 11 -2.03 -3.11 3.84
N GLY A 12 -2.46 -3.90 2.88
CA GLY A 12 -1.75 -4.04 1.61
C GLY A 12 -0.64 -5.11 1.62
N SER A 13 -0.01 -5.29 0.47
CA SER A 13 1.11 -6.20 0.27
C SER A 13 1.88 -5.79 -0.98
N PRO A 14 3.24 -5.82 -0.98
CA PRO A 14 4.03 -5.66 -2.19
C PRO A 14 3.79 -6.73 -3.27
N LYS A 15 2.99 -7.76 -2.96
CA LYS A 15 2.59 -8.80 -3.91
C LYS A 15 1.32 -8.45 -4.69
N PHE A 16 0.68 -7.32 -4.37
CA PHE A 16 -0.53 -6.90 -5.07
C PHE A 16 -0.23 -6.31 -6.45
N ASN A 17 0.99 -5.81 -6.68
CA ASN A 17 1.41 -5.27 -7.99
C ASN A 17 0.44 -4.18 -8.48
N VAL A 18 0.01 -3.30 -7.57
CA VAL A 18 -0.86 -2.15 -7.86
C VAL A 18 -0.25 -1.20 -8.88
N TYR A 19 1.06 -1.00 -8.87
CA TYR A 19 1.78 -0.19 -9.87
C TYR A 19 1.90 -0.88 -11.24
N GLU A 20 1.59 -2.17 -11.34
CA GLU A 20 1.53 -2.89 -12.63
C GLU A 20 0.15 -2.82 -13.30
N THR A 21 -0.84 -2.19 -12.65
CA THR A 21 -2.20 -2.09 -13.19
C THR A 21 -2.27 -1.10 -14.35
N ASP A 22 -2.49 -1.58 -15.57
CA ASP A 22 -2.65 -0.74 -16.76
C ASP A 22 -4.04 -0.95 -17.40
N PHE A 23 -4.80 0.14 -17.49
CA PHE A 23 -6.12 0.18 -18.13
C PHE A 23 -6.09 0.68 -19.59
N GLY A 24 -4.89 0.86 -20.17
CA GLY A 24 -4.66 1.40 -21.51
C GLY A 24 -4.14 2.84 -21.51
N PHE A 25 -3.85 3.41 -20.34
CA PHE A 25 -3.29 4.76 -20.18
C PHE A 25 -1.84 4.74 -19.67
N GLY A 26 -1.25 3.55 -19.52
CA GLY A 26 0.03 3.35 -18.86
C GLY A 26 -0.14 3.09 -17.35
N LYS A 27 0.99 2.78 -16.71
CA LYS A 27 1.05 2.44 -15.29
C LYS A 27 0.79 3.66 -14.38
N PRO A 28 0.27 3.45 -13.15
CA PRO A 28 0.06 4.54 -12.20
C PRO A 28 1.40 5.18 -11.79
N VAL A 29 1.41 6.50 -11.65
CA VAL A 29 2.59 7.24 -11.13
C VAL A 29 2.59 7.26 -9.59
N LYS A 30 1.41 7.16 -8.98
CA LYS A 30 1.20 7.15 -7.52
C LYS A 30 -0.02 6.30 -7.18
N VAL A 31 0.05 5.57 -6.08
CA VAL A 31 -1.06 4.83 -5.47
C VAL A 31 -1.26 5.35 -4.05
N GLU A 32 -2.52 5.52 -3.65
CA GLU A 32 -2.90 5.93 -2.29
C GLU A 32 -3.92 4.93 -1.76
N MET A 33 -3.63 4.36 -0.59
CA MET A 33 -4.50 3.36 0.01
C MET A 33 -5.41 3.99 1.05
N VAL A 34 -6.71 3.97 0.80
CA VAL A 34 -7.70 4.60 1.67
C VAL A 34 -8.20 3.59 2.71
N HIS A 35 -7.94 3.86 3.99
CA HIS A 35 -8.35 3.02 5.11
C HIS A 35 -9.10 3.84 6.18
N SER A 36 -10.14 3.25 6.79
CA SER A 36 -10.97 3.94 7.81
C SER A 36 -10.39 3.92 9.24
N PHE A 37 -9.40 3.06 9.51
CA PHE A 37 -8.78 2.88 10.83
C PHE A 37 -7.32 3.37 10.81
N LYS A 38 -6.68 3.45 12.00
CA LYS A 38 -5.24 3.72 12.15
C LYS A 38 -4.39 2.55 11.60
N CYS A 39 -4.38 2.41 10.29
CA CYS A 39 -3.60 1.42 9.55
C CYS A 39 -2.52 2.12 8.74
N MET A 40 -1.36 1.49 8.62
CA MET A 40 -0.35 1.84 7.62
C MET A 40 -0.49 0.92 6.42
N SER A 41 -0.31 1.46 5.24
CA SER A 41 -0.31 0.73 3.99
C SER A 41 1.09 0.29 3.60
N ILE A 42 1.19 -0.83 2.88
CA ILE A 42 2.42 -1.31 2.26
C ILE A 42 2.14 -1.79 0.82
N ALA A 43 2.96 -1.33 -0.12
CA ALA A 43 2.90 -1.70 -1.54
C ALA A 43 4.31 -1.80 -2.13
N GLU A 44 4.44 -2.38 -3.31
CA GLU A 44 5.68 -2.29 -4.09
C GLU A 44 5.94 -0.84 -4.51
N SER A 45 7.21 -0.45 -4.66
CA SER A 45 7.56 0.88 -5.14
C SER A 45 7.23 1.03 -6.62
N GLY A 46 6.69 2.21 -6.99
CA GLY A 46 6.42 2.55 -8.39
C GLY A 46 7.66 2.76 -9.27
N ASP A 47 8.85 2.84 -8.67
CA ASP A 47 10.12 3.00 -9.40
C ASP A 47 10.62 1.70 -10.07
N GLY A 48 10.07 0.54 -9.69
CA GLY A 48 10.51 -0.76 -10.21
C GLY A 48 11.91 -1.19 -9.74
N GLU A 49 12.55 -0.50 -8.80
CA GLU A 49 13.88 -0.83 -8.27
C GLU A 49 13.84 -1.85 -7.12
N GLY A 50 12.69 -2.51 -6.94
CA GLY A 50 12.46 -3.48 -5.85
C GLY A 50 12.24 -2.84 -4.48
N GLY A 51 11.96 -1.54 -4.44
CA GLY A 51 11.61 -0.81 -3.21
C GLY A 51 10.23 -1.14 -2.68
N ILE A 52 9.92 -0.59 -1.50
CA ILE A 52 8.62 -0.69 -0.84
C ILE A 52 8.10 0.71 -0.55
N GLU A 53 6.85 0.97 -0.92
CA GLU A 53 6.12 2.17 -0.53
C GLU A 53 5.36 1.92 0.78
N VAL A 54 5.44 2.89 1.70
CA VAL A 54 4.74 2.89 3.00
C VAL A 54 3.99 4.20 3.17
N GLY A 55 2.70 4.13 3.48
CA GLY A 55 1.80 5.28 3.62
C GLY A 55 0.90 5.20 4.84
#